data_AF-A0A966BFF3-F1
#
_entry.id   AF-A0A966BFF3-F1
#
_cell.length_a   1.000
_cell.length_b   1.000
_cell.length_c   1.000
_cell.angle_alpha   90.00
_cell.angle_beta   90.00
_cell.angle_gamma   90.00
#
_symmetry.space_group_name_H-M   'P 1'
#
loop_
_entity.id
_entity.type
_entity.pdbx_description
1 polymer ?
#
loop_
_entity_poly.entity_id
_entity_poly.type
_entity_poly.pdbx_seq_one_letter_code
_entity_poly.pdbx_strand_id
1 'polypeptide(L)' 'MDTMGELIYFEAEAEHDEILKALRENGACIILNLMKDDLKSRVLDELQPFIEATPDGKD' A
#
# COMPACT_ATOMS: atom_id res chain seq x y z
N MET A 1 15.26 -12.50 -17.63
CA MET A 1 13.82 -12.80 -17.65
C MET A 1 13.29 -12.26 -16.33
N ASP A 2 12.72 -11.05 -16.34
CA ASP A 2 12.05 -10.54 -15.15
C ASP A 2 10.79 -11.36 -14.93
N THR A 3 10.84 -12.28 -13.99
CA THR A 3 9.64 -12.86 -13.41
C THR A 3 9.02 -11.79 -12.53
N MET A 4 8.25 -10.86 -13.12
CA MET A 4 7.26 -10.12 -12.33
C MET A 4 6.29 -11.16 -11.79
N GLY A 5 6.60 -11.68 -10.61
CA GLY A 5 5.73 -12.60 -9.89
C GLY A 5 4.38 -11.95 -9.70
N GLU A 6 3.32 -12.75 -9.81
CA GLU A 6 1.97 -12.27 -9.54
C GLU A 6 1.91 -11.71 -8.11
N LEU A 7 1.35 -10.51 -7.95
CA LEU A 7 1.21 -9.92 -6.62
C LEU A 7 0.20 -10.75 -5.82
N ILE A 8 0.61 -11.18 -4.63
CA ILE A 8 -0.28 -11.89 -3.72
C ILE A 8 -1.14 -10.86 -2.99
N TYR A 9 -2.43 -11.17 -2.88
CA TYR A 9 -3.44 -10.35 -2.21
C TYR A 9 -3.84 -10.98 -0.88
N PHE A 10 -3.94 -10.15 0.16
CA PHE A 10 -4.38 -10.52 1.49
C PHE A 10 -5.52 -9.62 1.93
N GLU A 11 -6.43 -10.14 2.76
CA GLU A 11 -7.34 -9.29 3.55
C GLU A 11 -6.58 -8.72 4.76
N ALA A 12 -7.12 -7.65 5.36
CA ALA A 12 -6.50 -6.97 6.50
C ALA A 12 -6.32 -7.88 7.73
N GLU A 13 -7.14 -8.93 7.85
CA GLU A 13 -7.13 -9.90 8.93
C GLU A 13 -6.22 -11.12 8.66
N ALA A 14 -5.50 -11.15 7.53
CA ALA A 14 -4.59 -12.25 7.23
C ALA A 14 -3.44 -12.35 8.24
N GLU A 15 -2.95 -13.57 8.44
CA GLU A 15 -1.88 -13.84 9.41
C GLU A 15 -0.58 -13.15 9.00
N HIS A 16 0.06 -12.47 9.97
CA HIS A 16 1.26 -11.68 9.71
C HIS A 16 2.41 -12.49 9.11
N ASP A 17 2.57 -13.75 9.54
CA ASP A 17 3.64 -14.62 9.04
C ASP A 17 3.45 -14.97 7.55
N GLU A 18 2.21 -15.08 7.08
CA GLU A 18 1.92 -15.34 5.66
C GLU A 18 2.24 -14.11 4.79
N ILE A 19 1.86 -12.92 5.26
CA ILE A 19 2.17 -11.64 4.61
C ILE A 19 3.69 -11.46 4.53
N LEU A 20 4.40 -11.67 5.64
CA LEU A 20 5.86 -11.51 5.70
C LEU A 20 6.59 -12.52 4.82
N LYS A 21 6.08 -13.76 4.73
CA LYS A 21 6.60 -14.76 3.81
C LYS A 21 6.43 -14.32 2.36
N ALA A 22 5.23 -13.89 1.97
CA ALA A 22 4.96 -13.42 0.61
C ALA A 22 5.82 -12.21 0.24
N LEU A 23 5.99 -11.25 1.14
CA LEU A 23 6.85 -10.09 0.93
C LEU A 23 8.32 -10.50 0.72
N ARG A 24 8.81 -11.48 1.49
CA ARG A 24 10.18 -12.00 1.37
C ARG A 24 10.41 -12.74 0.06
N GLU A 25 9.45 -13.55 -0.36
CA GLU A 25 9.59 -14.42 -1.54
C GLU A 25 9.33 -13.66 -2.85
N ASN A 26 8.36 -12.73 -2.86
CA ASN A 26 7.90 -12.04 -4.07
C ASN A 26 8.35 -10.57 -4.15
N GLY A 27 8.96 -10.03 -3.09
CA GLY A 27 9.39 -8.63 -3.01
C GLY A 27 8.26 -7.61 -2.79
N ALA A 28 7.00 -8.00 -3.00
CA ALA A 28 5.82 -7.18 -2.75
C ALA A 28 4.56 -8.05 -2.53
N CYS A 29 3.57 -7.48 -1.85
CA CYS A 29 2.21 -8.02 -1.74
C CYS A 29 1.21 -6.86 -1.56
N ILE A 30 -0.07 -7.14 -1.80
CA ILE A 30 -1.17 -6.19 -1.62
C ILE A 30 -1.99 -6.61 -0.41
N ILE A 31 -2.26 -5.68 0.50
CA ILE A 31 -3.20 -5.88 1.61
C ILE A 31 -4.44 -5.05 1.32
N LEU A 32 -5.55 -5.72 1.07
CA LEU A 32 -6.85 -5.13 0.81
C LEU A 32 -7.46 -4.64 2.12
N ASN A 33 -8.26 -3.57 2.03
CA ASN A 33 -9.07 -3.06 3.15
C ASN A 33 -8.29 -2.72 4.44
N LEU A 34 -6.97 -2.54 4.34
CA LEU A 34 -6.10 -2.25 5.49
C LEU A 34 -6.52 -0.96 6.22
N MET A 35 -6.94 0.04 5.46
CA MET A 35 -7.49 1.28 5.99
C MET A 35 -9.00 1.31 5.75
N LYS A 36 -9.75 1.57 6.83
CA LYS A 36 -11.17 1.86 6.74
C LYS A 36 -11.42 3.14 5.93
N ASP A 37 -12.57 3.21 5.27
CA ASP A 37 -12.92 4.33 4.39
C ASP A 37 -12.98 5.69 5.12
N ASP A 38 -13.43 5.70 6.38
CA ASP A 38 -13.48 6.90 7.21
C ASP A 38 -12.08 7.45 7.54
N LEU A 39 -11.15 6.56 7.91
CA LEU A 39 -9.77 6.91 8.14
C LEU A 39 -9.10 7.36 6.84
N LYS A 40 -9.35 6.67 5.72
CA LYS A 40 -8.83 7.05 4.40
C LYS A 40 -9.29 8.45 3.99
N SER A 41 -10.57 8.78 4.19
CA SER A 41 -11.11 10.11 3.89
C SER A 41 -10.44 11.19 4.72
N ARG A 42 -10.32 10.98 6.04
CA ARG A 42 -9.70 11.95 6.94
C ARG A 42 -8.23 12.17 6.64
N VAL A 43 -7.48 11.10 6.40
CA VAL A 43 -6.06 11.20 6.03
C VAL A 43 -5.89 11.96 4.72
N LEU A 44 -6.77 11.74 3.74
CA LEU A 44 -6.75 12.50 2.50
C LEU A 44 -7.02 13.98 2.74
N ASP A 45 -8.07 14.33 3.50
CA ASP A 45 -8.42 15.72 3.81
C ASP A 45 -7.29 16.44 4.58
N GLU A 46 -6.68 15.75 5.54
CA GLU A 46 -5.56 16.27 6.35
C GLU A 46 -4.29 16.48 5.51
N LEU A 47 -4.02 15.60 4.53
CA LEU A 47 -2.83 15.67 3.69
C LEU A 47 -3.00 16.55 2.43
N GLN A 48 -4.22 16.79 1.98
CA GLN A 48 -4.53 17.52 0.74
C GLN A 48 -3.79 18.88 0.63
N PRO A 49 -3.74 19.74 1.67
CA PRO A 49 -3.02 21.01 1.57
C PRO A 49 -1.51 20.84 1.34
N PHE A 50 -0.92 19.76 1.86
CA PHE A 50 0.50 19.47 1.67
C PHE A 50 0.77 18.88 0.28
N ILE A 51 -0.14 18.06 -0.23
CA ILE A 51 -0.09 17.53 -1.60
C ILE A 51 -0.13 18.70 -2.59
N GLU A 52 -1.06 19.65 -2.41
CA GLU A 52 -1.18 20.84 -3.27
C GLU A 52 0.03 21.78 -3.18
N ALA A 53 0.69 21.83 -2.02
CA ALA A 53 1.92 22.59 -1.82
C ALA A 53 3.18 21.86 -2.30
N THR A 54 3.09 20.56 -2.64
CA THR A 54 4.24 19.77 -3.10
C THR A 54 4.61 20.24 -4.51
N PRO A 55 5.84 20.76 -4.71
CA PRO A 55 6.27 21.15 -6.04
C PRO A 55 6.24 19.95 -6.99
N ASP A 56 5.79 20.16 -8.23
CA ASP A 56 6.02 19.19 -9.30
C ASP A 56 7.54 19.04 -9.45
N GLY A 57 8.08 17.93 -8.94
CA GLY A 57 9.50 17.64 -9.02
C GLY A 57 9.96 17.75 -10.47
N LYS A 58 10.80 18.76 -10.75
CA LYS A 58 11.62 18.80 -11.96
C LYS A 58 12.98 18.24 -11.59
N ASP A 59 13.36 17.15 -12.25
CA ASP A 59 14.76 16.72 -12.34
C ASP A 59 15.64 17.85 -12.92
#